data_AF-A0A520KV13-F1
#
_entry.id   AF-A0A520KV13-F1
#
_cell.length_a   1.000
_cell.length_b   1.000
_cell.length_c   1.000
_cell.angle_alpha   90.00
_cell.angle_beta   90.00
_cell.angle_gamma   90.00
#
_symmetry.space_group_name_H-M   'P 1'
#
loop_
_entity.id
_entity.type
_entity.pdbx_description
1 polymer ?
#
loop_
_entity_poly.entity_id
_entity_poly.type
_entity_poly.pdbx_seq_one_letter_code
_entity_poly.pdbx_strand_id
1 'polypeptide(L)'
;MSVCANCICEKQISLEDVHERVRSSMRLPGKPPKSSDGIRCNLCSNECILEEGERSYCGLRKNINGEMISRVSPEVALAYAYLDPLPMNCCAAWVLS
;
A
#
# COMPACT_ATOMS: atom_id res chain seq x y z
N MET A 1 19.70 3.97 -6.03
CA MET A 1 20.07 3.21 -4.82
C MET A 1 19.91 1.74 -5.17
N SER A 2 20.98 0.99 -5.37
CA SER A 2 20.91 -0.43 -5.73
C SER A 2 21.19 -1.27 -4.49
N VAL A 3 20.14 -1.89 -3.94
CA VAL A 3 20.29 -2.94 -2.93
C VAL A 3 20.40 -4.27 -3.68
N CYS A 4 21.44 -5.04 -3.37
CA CYS A 4 21.67 -6.34 -3.98
C CYS A 4 21.03 -7.48 -3.17
N ALA A 5 20.80 -8.63 -3.79
CA ALA A 5 20.24 -9.80 -3.09
C ALA A 5 21.13 -10.24 -1.91
N ASN A 6 22.45 -10.30 -2.09
CA ASN A 6 23.38 -10.65 -1.01
C ASN A 6 23.30 -9.68 0.17
N CYS A 7 23.14 -8.39 -0.11
CA CYS A 7 23.04 -7.34 0.88
C CYS A 7 21.83 -7.55 1.82
N ILE A 8 20.73 -8.09 1.28
CA ILE A 8 19.53 -8.46 2.02
C ILE A 8 19.77 -9.73 2.83
N CYS A 9 20.34 -10.77 2.20
CA CYS A 9 20.59 -12.06 2.84
C CYS A 9 21.58 -11.95 4.02
N GLU A 10 22.58 -11.09 3.90
CA GLU A 10 23.60 -10.84 4.93
C GLU A 10 23.13 -9.88 6.02
N LYS A 11 21.86 -9.39 5.97
CA LYS A 11 21.27 -8.41 6.91
C LYS A 11 22.13 -7.16 7.12
N GLN A 12 22.92 -6.80 6.12
CA GLN A 12 23.76 -5.58 6.16
C GLN A 12 22.93 -4.31 6.04
N ILE A 13 21.62 -4.44 5.79
CA ILE A 13 20.69 -3.35 5.59
C ILE A 13 19.40 -3.67 6.34
N SER A 14 18.85 -2.67 7.00
CA SER A 14 17.49 -2.70 7.54
C SER A 14 16.48 -2.63 6.38
N LEU A 15 15.73 -3.71 6.17
CA LEU A 15 14.71 -3.76 5.12
C LEU A 15 13.56 -2.81 5.43
N GLU A 16 13.24 -2.64 6.71
CA GLU A 16 12.22 -1.74 7.21
C GLU A 16 12.52 -0.29 6.81
N ASP A 17 13.77 0.16 7.00
CA ASP A 17 14.19 1.53 6.68
C ASP A 17 14.20 1.78 5.17
N VAL A 18 14.65 0.79 4.39
CA VAL A 18 14.61 0.86 2.93
C VAL A 18 13.16 0.95 2.44
N HIS A 19 12.28 0.12 2.99
CA HIS A 19 10.87 0.08 2.62
C HIS A 19 10.16 1.40 2.99
N GLU A 20 10.39 1.91 4.19
CA GLU A 20 9.85 3.19 4.64
C GLU A 20 10.31 4.36 3.77
N ARG A 21 11.59 4.37 3.37
CA ARG A 21 12.14 5.41 2.49
C ARG A 21 11.52 5.38 1.10
N VAL A 22 11.39 4.19 0.50
CA VAL A 22 10.75 4.02 -0.81
C VAL A 22 9.30 4.50 -0.75
N ARG A 23 8.56 4.11 0.28
CA ARG A 23 7.16 4.49 0.45
C ARG A 23 6.97 5.98 0.71
N SER A 24 7.85 6.58 1.51
CA SER A 24 7.87 8.03 1.76
C SER A 24 8.06 8.84 0.48
N SER A 25 8.93 8.37 -0.44
CA SER A 25 9.11 9.02 -1.74
C SER A 25 7.83 9.06 -2.60
N MET A 26 6.92 8.10 -2.38
CA MET A 26 5.61 8.01 -3.04
C MET A 26 4.48 8.66 -2.23
N ARG A 27 4.80 9.34 -1.12
CA ARG A 27 3.84 9.90 -0.15
C ARG A 27 2.87 8.83 0.39
N LEU A 28 3.42 7.66 0.70
CA LEU A 28 2.72 6.54 1.33
C LEU A 28 3.31 6.26 2.72
N PRO A 29 2.49 5.83 3.68
CA PRO A 29 2.98 5.55 5.04
C PRO A 29 3.89 4.32 5.04
N GLY A 30 5.01 4.37 5.76
CA GLY A 30 5.99 3.28 5.81
C GLY A 30 5.44 1.97 6.42
N LYS A 31 4.48 2.09 7.34
CA LYS A 31 3.79 0.97 8.00
C LYS A 31 2.27 1.17 7.93
N PRO A 32 1.47 0.10 8.11
CA PRO A 32 0.03 0.25 8.24
C PRO A 32 -0.34 1.19 9.40
N PRO A 33 -1.05 2.29 9.14
CA PRO A 33 -1.47 3.21 10.19
C PRO A 33 -2.45 2.50 11.13
N LYS A 34 -2.21 2.66 12.43
CA LYS A 34 -2.91 2.02 13.55
C LYS A 34 -3.20 3.08 14.62
N SER A 35 -3.73 4.21 14.15
CA SER A 35 -3.96 5.40 14.96
C SER A 35 -5.04 5.14 16.02
N SER A 36 -5.02 5.88 17.12
CA SER A 36 -5.86 5.59 18.29
C SER A 36 -7.31 5.97 18.10
N ASP A 37 -7.57 7.09 17.42
CA ASP A 37 -8.91 7.68 17.29
C ASP A 37 -9.28 7.89 15.82
N GLY A 38 -9.24 6.80 15.05
CA GLY A 38 -9.43 6.84 13.60
C GLY A 38 -10.49 5.89 13.07
N ILE A 39 -10.80 6.04 11.78
CA ILE A 39 -11.74 5.17 11.09
C ILE A 39 -11.02 3.90 10.65
N ARG A 40 -11.56 2.74 11.03
CA ARG A 40 -11.03 1.43 10.63
C ARG A 40 -11.46 1.07 9.21
N CYS A 41 -10.50 0.73 8.35
CA CYS A 41 -10.73 0.11 7.05
C CYS A 41 -10.73 -1.41 7.19
N ASN A 42 -11.79 -2.10 6.75
CA ASN A 42 -11.96 -3.55 6.86
C ASN A 42 -11.76 -4.32 5.54
N LEU A 43 -11.17 -3.69 4.51
CA LEU A 43 -11.05 -4.31 3.18
C LEU A 43 -9.93 -5.35 3.03
N CYS A 44 -8.89 -5.29 3.86
CA CYS A 44 -7.73 -6.19 3.76
C CYS A 44 -7.14 -6.43 5.14
N SER A 45 -6.25 -7.42 5.24
CA SER A 45 -5.60 -7.84 6.49
C SER A 45 -4.83 -6.76 7.26
N ASN A 46 -4.45 -5.66 6.60
CA ASN A 46 -3.77 -4.55 7.28
C ASN A 46 -4.68 -3.80 8.26
N GLU A 47 -6.00 -3.83 8.03
CA GLU A 47 -7.02 -3.19 8.87
C GLU A 47 -6.62 -1.80 9.38
N CYS A 48 -6.22 -0.92 8.45
CA CYS A 48 -5.70 0.39 8.77
C CYS A 48 -6.70 1.21 9.60
N ILE A 49 -6.22 1.91 10.62
CA ILE A 49 -6.99 2.89 11.40
C ILE A 49 -6.44 4.27 11.05
N LEU A 50 -7.30 5.15 10.52
CA LEU A 50 -6.92 6.45 9.96
C LEU A 50 -7.52 7.60 10.75
N GLU A 51 -6.67 8.41 11.38
CA GLU A 51 -7.02 9.72 11.94
C GLU A 51 -7.21 10.75 10.81
N GLU A 52 -7.74 11.93 11.16
CA GLU A 52 -8.03 13.00 10.20
C GLU A 52 -6.80 13.37 9.37
N GLY A 53 -6.95 13.40 8.04
CA GLY A 53 -5.87 13.71 7.11
C GLY A 53 -4.93 12.53 6.80
N GLU A 54 -5.04 11.39 7.49
CA GLU A 54 -4.19 10.22 7.26
C GLU A 54 -4.59 9.42 6.03
N ARG A 55 -3.63 8.69 5.47
CA ARG A 55 -3.78 7.88 4.26
C ARG A 55 -3.53 6.41 4.56
N SER A 56 -4.33 5.53 3.96
CA SER A 56 -4.17 4.07 4.10
C SER A 56 -2.85 3.56 3.55
N TYR A 57 -2.46 2.38 4.04
CA TYR A 57 -1.24 1.71 3.57
C TYR A 57 -1.27 1.39 2.07
N CYS A 58 -2.42 0.99 1.52
CA CYS A 58 -2.58 0.79 0.07
C CYS A 58 -2.61 2.11 -0.72
N GLY A 59 -2.74 3.26 -0.05
CA GLY A 59 -2.81 4.57 -0.67
C GLY A 59 -4.13 4.90 -1.37
N LEU A 60 -5.10 3.98 -1.35
CA LEU A 60 -6.40 4.14 -2.01
C LEU A 60 -7.44 4.85 -1.14
N ARG A 61 -7.27 4.87 0.19
CA ARG A 61 -8.22 5.47 1.13
C ARG A 61 -7.56 6.57 1.94
N LYS A 62 -8.32 7.59 2.30
CA LYS A 62 -7.89 8.70 3.13
C LYS A 62 -9.04 9.09 4.07
N ASN A 63 -8.73 9.50 5.28
CA ASN A 63 -9.70 10.18 6.14
C ASN A 63 -9.70 11.68 5.81
N ILE A 64 -10.86 12.23 5.47
CA ILE A 64 -11.06 13.66 5.19
C ILE A 64 -12.35 14.08 5.90
N ASN A 65 -12.25 15.07 6.79
CA ASN A 65 -13.33 15.57 7.64
C ASN A 65 -14.07 14.49 8.43
N GLY A 66 -13.35 13.48 8.93
CA GLY A 66 -13.94 12.36 9.66
C GLY A 66 -14.67 11.34 8.78
N GLU A 67 -14.51 11.42 7.45
CA GLU A 67 -15.06 10.45 6.51
C GLU A 67 -13.98 9.71 5.72
N MET A 68 -14.19 8.41 5.51
CA MET A 68 -13.29 7.58 4.73
C MET A 68 -13.57 7.72 3.23
N ILE A 69 -12.72 8.47 2.54
CA ILE A 69 -12.81 8.71 1.10
C ILE A 69 -11.95 7.69 0.33
N SER A 70 -12.53 7.12 -0.72
CA SER A 70 -11.85 6.24 -1.68
C SER A 70 -11.37 7.03 -2.90
N ARG A 71 -10.15 6.75 -3.37
CA ARG A 71 -9.60 7.31 -4.64
C ARG A 71 -10.08 6.56 -5.89
N VAL A 72 -10.85 5.50 -5.71
CA VAL A 72 -11.45 4.69 -6.77
C VAL A 72 -12.95 4.57 -6.54
N SER A 73 -13.72 4.54 -7.62
CA SER A 73 -15.16 4.29 -7.64
C SER A 73 -15.49 3.22 -8.69
N PRO A 74 -16.73 2.73 -8.76
CA PRO A 74 -17.15 1.86 -9.85
C PRO A 74 -16.90 2.48 -11.24
N GLU A 75 -16.92 3.80 -11.37
CA GLU A 75 -16.63 4.50 -12.62
C GLU A 75 -15.15 4.92 -12.78
N VAL A 76 -14.35 4.91 -11.70
CA VAL A 76 -12.99 5.45 -11.69
C VAL A 76 -12.00 4.43 -11.12
N ALA A 77 -11.15 3.88 -11.99
CA ALA A 77 -10.06 2.98 -11.63
C ALA A 77 -8.69 3.68 -11.68
N LEU A 78 -7.82 3.35 -10.70
CA LEU A 78 -6.44 3.83 -10.66
C LEU A 78 -5.52 2.70 -11.16
N ALA A 79 -5.33 2.63 -12.48
CA ALA A 79 -4.63 1.53 -13.15
C ALA A 79 -3.55 2.05 -14.11
N TYR A 80 -2.47 1.28 -14.25
CA TYR A 80 -1.46 1.48 -15.29
C TYR A 80 -1.42 0.24 -16.16
N ALA A 81 -1.74 0.40 -17.44
CA ALA A 81 -1.69 -0.70 -18.39
C ALA A 81 -0.27 -0.86 -18.93
N TYR A 82 0.24 -2.09 -18.90
CA TYR A 82 1.48 -2.46 -19.58
C TYR A 82 1.24 -3.75 -20.37
N LEU A 83 1.92 -3.87 -21.51
CA LEU A 83 1.91 -5.11 -22.28
C LEU A 83 2.88 -6.09 -21.61
N ASP A 84 2.33 -7.14 -21.00
CA ASP A 84 3.12 -8.28 -20.53
C ASP A 84 3.30 -9.26 -21.69
N PRO A 85 4.53 -9.49 -22.19
CA PRO A 85 4.77 -10.44 -23.27
C PRO A 85 4.58 -11.90 -22.83
N LEU A 86 4.45 -12.16 -21.53
CA LEU A 86 4.17 -13.50 -21.02
C LEU A 86 2.67 -13.80 -21.15
N PRO A 87 2.28 -14.91 -21.81
CA PRO A 87 0.87 -15.29 -22.01
C PRO A 87 0.15 -15.75 -20.73
N MET A 88 0.78 -15.63 -19.56
CA MET A 88 0.32 -16.16 -18.27
C MET A 88 0.26 -15.10 -17.16
N ASN A 89 0.00 -13.84 -17.47
CA ASN A 89 -0.34 -12.86 -16.43
C ASN A 89 -1.80 -13.00 -15.92
N CYS A 90 -2.43 -14.14 -16.17
CA CYS A 90 -3.72 -14.50 -15.59
C CYS A 90 -3.58 -14.76 -14.07
N CYS A 91 -3.27 -13.71 -13.31
CA CYS A 91 -3.57 -13.59 -11.88
C CYS A 91 -5.06 -13.24 -11.70
N ALA A 92 -5.95 -13.89 -12.46
CA ALA A 92 -7.38 -13.89 -12.23
C ALA A 92 -7.74 -15.12 -11.37
N ALA A 93 -7.17 -15.18 -10.17
CA ALA A 93 -7.73 -15.94 -9.08
C ALA A 93 -7.36 -15.14 -7.82
N TRP A 94 -8.28 -14.35 -7.31
CA TRP A 94 -8.87 -14.75 -6.03
C TRP A 94 -7.75 -15.14 -5.02
N VAL A 95 -7.02 -14.13 -4.51
CA VAL A 95 -6.58 -14.13 -3.09
C VAL A 95 -7.84 -13.95 -2.24
N LEU A 96 -8.77 -14.89 -2.40
CA LEU A 96 -10.08 -14.98 -1.81
C LEU A 96 -10.18 -16.43 -1.35
N SER A 97 -9.62 -16.66 -0.18
CA SER A 97 -10.06 -17.55 0.91
C SER A 97 -9.20 -17.21 2.11
#